data_AF-A0A0J9EPK9-F1
#
_entry.id   AF-A0A0J9EPK9-F1
#
_cell.length_a   1.000
_cell.length_b   1.000
_cell.length_c   1.000
_cell.angle_alpha   90.00
_cell.angle_beta   90.00
_cell.angle_gamma   90.00
#
_symmetry.space_group_name_H-M   'P 1'
#
loop_
_entity.id
_entity.type
_entity.pdbx_description
1 polymer ?
#
loop_
_entity_poly.entity_id
_entity_poly.type
_entity_poly.pdbx_seq_one_letter_code
_entity_poly.pdbx_strand_id
1 'polypeptide(L)'
;MTYQLSASYCSRYNKSKPPLPYFPGQEFCIHSHTPSSPATCEIVLSYEGHRERETMHSVDRCILHPPLPGLTGKSTIRLKVVEPIRIGDQHSAQLVTVHMINKTLDISDSISTDKYLVAKLYDPLYFDYEQDDVNSFHYTDLAYSHETAAYRLLYPLEGTIISRYYESFTLELPIPNKRISRSIRLILIEKVPGISMQHLNSINYT
;
A
#
# COMPACT_ATOMS: atom_id res chain seq x y z
N MET A 1 -6.79 18.19 -24.19
CA MET A 1 -6.92 19.40 -23.35
C MET A 1 -6.27 19.08 -22.02
N THR A 2 -5.18 19.76 -21.68
CA THR A 2 -4.56 19.66 -20.35
C THR A 2 -5.40 20.50 -19.38
N TYR A 3 -6.24 19.85 -18.59
CA TYR A 3 -6.98 20.52 -17.53
C TYR A 3 -5.97 20.99 -16.47
N GLN A 4 -6.01 22.27 -16.11
CA GLN A 4 -5.22 22.77 -15.01
C GLN A 4 -5.75 22.14 -13.71
N LEU A 5 -4.92 21.35 -13.03
CA LEU A 5 -5.29 20.68 -11.80
C LEU A 5 -5.68 21.71 -10.74
N SER A 6 -6.93 21.68 -10.32
CA SER A 6 -7.47 22.45 -9.22
C SER A 6 -7.06 21.84 -7.87
N ALA A 7 -7.23 22.57 -6.77
CA ALA A 7 -7.01 22.01 -5.44
C ALA A 7 -8.03 20.90 -5.13
N SER A 8 -7.60 19.82 -4.45
CA SER A 8 -8.52 18.79 -3.96
C SER A 8 -9.55 19.37 -2.97
N TYR A 9 -10.64 18.65 -2.70
CA TYR A 9 -11.63 19.04 -1.70
C TYR A 9 -10.97 19.35 -0.34
N CYS A 10 -10.07 18.48 0.12
CA CYS A 10 -9.39 18.63 1.41
C CYS A 10 -8.56 19.91 1.44
N SER A 11 -7.78 20.17 0.38
CA SER A 11 -6.99 21.39 0.24
C SER A 11 -7.85 22.64 0.12
N ARG A 12 -8.92 22.60 -0.70
CA ARG A 12 -9.83 23.74 -0.94
C ARG A 12 -10.59 24.18 0.30
N TYR A 13 -11.03 23.22 1.12
CA TYR A 13 -11.84 23.50 2.32
C TYR A 13 -11.04 23.41 3.62
N ASN A 14 -9.71 23.32 3.55
CA ASN A 14 -8.81 23.17 4.69
C ASN A 14 -9.25 22.03 5.63
N LYS A 15 -9.59 20.88 5.05
CA LYS A 15 -9.93 19.65 5.77
C LYS A 15 -8.73 18.72 5.79
N SER A 16 -8.50 18.10 6.95
CA SER A 16 -7.43 17.11 7.11
C SER A 16 -7.93 15.71 6.80
N LYS A 17 -7.08 14.92 6.13
CA LYS A 17 -7.25 13.46 6.09
C LYS A 17 -7.16 12.87 7.51
N PRO A 18 -7.73 11.68 7.75
CA PRO A 18 -7.50 10.94 8.98
C PRO A 18 -6.00 10.73 9.26
N PRO A 19 -5.58 10.54 10.52
CA PRO A 19 -4.21 10.19 10.84
C PRO A 19 -3.84 8.82 10.26
N LEU A 20 -2.56 8.65 9.91
CA LEU A 20 -2.02 7.40 9.41
C LEU A 20 -2.23 6.28 10.44
N PRO A 21 -2.84 5.14 10.04
CA PRO A 21 -3.08 4.05 10.96
C PRO A 21 -1.81 3.25 11.27
N TYR A 22 -0.72 3.44 10.53
CA TYR A 22 0.49 2.61 10.59
C TYR A 22 1.53 3.11 11.60
N PHE A 23 1.14 3.24 12.87
CA PHE A 23 2.05 3.69 13.93
C PHE A 23 2.66 2.53 14.73
N PRO A 24 3.87 2.70 15.32
CA PRO A 24 4.51 1.68 16.15
C PRO A 24 3.60 1.12 17.24
N GLY A 25 3.61 -0.21 17.39
CA GLY A 25 2.78 -0.93 18.35
C GLY A 25 1.40 -1.31 17.83
N GLN A 26 0.93 -0.71 16.73
CA GLN A 26 -0.35 -1.06 16.13
C GLN A 26 -0.33 -2.48 15.56
N GLU A 27 -1.40 -3.23 15.80
CA GLU A 27 -1.57 -4.59 15.27
C GLU A 27 -2.66 -4.63 14.20
N PHE A 28 -2.43 -5.47 13.20
CA PHE A 28 -3.38 -5.70 12.11
C PHE A 28 -3.47 -7.18 11.77
N CYS A 29 -4.66 -7.60 11.36
CA CYS A 29 -4.90 -8.92 10.78
C CYS A 29 -5.03 -8.78 9.27
N ILE A 30 -4.21 -9.49 8.52
CA ILE A 30 -4.22 -9.50 7.06
C ILE A 30 -4.63 -10.88 6.56
N HIS A 31 -5.29 -10.90 5.40
CA HIS A 31 -5.76 -12.13 4.76
C HIS A 31 -5.01 -12.34 3.47
N SER A 32 -4.59 -13.57 3.19
CA SER A 32 -3.96 -13.92 1.91
C SER A 32 -4.83 -13.45 0.76
N HIS A 33 -4.24 -12.82 -0.25
CA HIS A 33 -4.98 -12.29 -1.38
C HIS A 33 -4.17 -12.45 -2.64
N THR A 34 -4.76 -13.06 -3.67
CA THR A 34 -4.17 -13.10 -5.02
C THR A 34 -4.84 -12.04 -5.89
N PRO A 35 -4.07 -11.08 -6.44
CA PRO A 35 -4.62 -10.12 -7.39
C PRO A 35 -5.09 -10.82 -8.67
N SER A 36 -6.04 -10.18 -9.35
CA SER A 36 -6.34 -10.47 -10.75
C SER A 36 -5.08 -10.32 -11.62
N SER A 37 -5.08 -10.94 -12.81
CA SER A 37 -3.98 -10.79 -13.76
C SER A 37 -3.70 -9.30 -14.03
N PRO A 38 -2.42 -8.87 -14.10
CA PRO A 38 -2.08 -7.49 -14.42
C PRO A 38 -2.77 -7.04 -15.71
N ALA A 39 -3.50 -5.94 -15.64
CA ALA A 39 -4.17 -5.34 -16.77
C ALA A 39 -3.46 -4.04 -17.15
N THR A 40 -3.44 -3.69 -18.44
CA THR A 40 -3.04 -2.34 -18.87
C THR A 40 -4.27 -1.44 -18.75
N CYS A 41 -4.22 -0.41 -17.90
CA CYS A 41 -5.33 0.53 -17.70
C CYS A 41 -4.82 1.97 -17.77
N GLU A 42 -5.69 2.88 -18.20
CA GLU A 42 -5.44 4.32 -18.16
C GLU A 42 -5.41 4.78 -16.69
N ILE A 43 -4.30 5.39 -16.31
CA ILE A 43 -4.07 5.92 -14.96
C ILE A 43 -4.38 7.40 -14.83
N VAL A 44 -4.74 8.07 -15.92
CA VAL A 44 -5.11 9.49 -15.92
C VAL A 44 -6.54 9.64 -15.42
N LEU A 45 -6.81 10.69 -14.65
CA LEU A 45 -8.14 11.03 -14.16
C LEU A 45 -9.08 11.31 -15.33
N SER A 46 -10.27 10.71 -15.29
CA SER A 46 -11.37 11.12 -16.16
C SER A 46 -11.91 12.48 -15.71
N TYR A 47 -12.77 13.07 -16.55
CA TYR A 47 -13.52 14.27 -16.18
C TYR A 47 -14.32 14.09 -14.88
N GLU A 48 -14.98 12.93 -14.71
CA GLU A 48 -15.66 12.58 -13.46
C GLU A 48 -14.67 12.48 -12.29
N GLY A 49 -13.52 11.85 -12.50
CA GLY A 49 -12.47 11.73 -11.49
C GLY A 49 -11.95 13.07 -10.99
N HIS A 50 -11.80 14.06 -11.88
CA HIS A 50 -11.47 15.44 -11.50
C HIS A 50 -12.58 16.06 -10.64
N ARG A 51 -13.85 15.94 -11.07
CA ARG A 51 -14.98 16.48 -10.31
C ARG A 51 -15.10 15.87 -8.93
N GLU A 52 -14.93 14.55 -8.81
CA GLU A 52 -14.94 13.86 -7.51
C GLU A 52 -13.82 14.37 -6.60
N ARG A 53 -12.60 14.53 -7.13
CA ARG A 53 -11.46 15.05 -6.37
C ARG A 53 -11.71 16.45 -5.82
N GLU A 54 -12.38 17.31 -6.58
CA GLU A 54 -12.72 18.68 -6.19
C GLU A 54 -13.86 18.78 -5.17
N THR A 55 -14.84 17.87 -5.27
CA THR A 55 -16.13 17.99 -4.58
C THR A 55 -16.33 17.00 -3.44
N MET A 56 -15.51 15.96 -3.34
CA MET A 56 -15.65 14.89 -2.33
C MET A 56 -14.41 14.77 -1.45
N HIS A 57 -14.63 14.54 -0.17
CA HIS A 57 -13.56 14.27 0.79
C HIS A 57 -12.81 12.98 0.40
N SER A 58 -11.48 12.93 0.58
CA SER A 58 -10.65 11.80 0.14
C SER A 58 -11.11 10.45 0.71
N VAL A 59 -11.62 10.45 1.94
CA VAL A 59 -12.21 9.26 2.59
C VAL A 59 -13.47 8.77 1.85
N ASP A 60 -14.33 9.67 1.40
CA ASP A 60 -15.55 9.32 0.67
C ASP A 60 -15.21 8.75 -0.71
N ARG A 61 -14.18 9.29 -1.36
CA ARG A 61 -13.65 8.72 -2.60
C ARG A 61 -13.12 7.30 -2.40
N CYS A 62 -12.45 7.01 -1.28
CA CYS A 62 -11.99 5.65 -0.96
C CYS A 62 -13.15 4.65 -0.72
N ILE A 63 -14.29 5.14 -0.25
CA ILE A 63 -15.48 4.31 -0.08
C ILE A 63 -16.14 4.05 -1.43
N LEU A 64 -16.16 5.05 -2.30
CA LEU A 64 -16.73 4.97 -3.64
C LEU A 64 -15.91 4.04 -4.56
N HIS A 65 -14.58 4.06 -4.41
CA HIS A 65 -13.64 3.30 -5.23
C HIS A 65 -12.88 2.26 -4.40
N PRO A 66 -13.52 1.13 -4.03
CA PRO A 66 -12.82 0.04 -3.38
C PRO A 66 -11.76 -0.57 -4.33
N PRO A 67 -10.68 -1.16 -3.79
CA PRO A 67 -9.65 -1.82 -4.61
C PRO A 67 -10.26 -2.90 -5.51
N LEU A 68 -9.65 -3.12 -6.68
CA LEU A 68 -10.08 -4.16 -7.61
C LEU A 68 -10.22 -5.52 -6.92
N PRO A 69 -11.25 -6.31 -7.27
CA PRO A 69 -11.47 -7.62 -6.68
C PRO A 69 -10.35 -8.59 -7.06
N GLY A 70 -10.17 -9.59 -6.20
CA GLY A 70 -9.25 -10.71 -6.41
C GLY A 70 -9.68 -11.88 -5.54
N LEU A 71 -8.79 -12.85 -5.36
CA LEU A 71 -9.08 -14.06 -4.60
C LEU A 71 -8.53 -13.92 -3.18
N THR A 72 -9.42 -13.63 -2.23
CA THR A 72 -9.09 -13.67 -0.80
C THR A 72 -9.07 -15.12 -0.33
N GLY A 73 -7.90 -15.59 0.09
CA GLY A 73 -7.76 -16.91 0.71
C GLY A 73 -8.16 -16.92 2.18
N LYS A 74 -8.18 -18.11 2.78
CA LYS A 74 -8.58 -18.32 4.18
C LYS A 74 -7.45 -18.05 5.19
N SER A 75 -6.22 -17.98 4.68
CA SER A 75 -5.03 -17.79 5.48
C SER A 75 -4.97 -16.38 6.06
N THR A 76 -4.63 -16.28 7.35
CA THR A 76 -4.50 -15.00 8.05
C THR A 76 -3.18 -14.87 8.79
N ILE A 77 -2.68 -13.63 8.86
CA ILE A 77 -1.47 -13.27 9.60
C ILE A 77 -1.78 -12.09 10.51
N ARG A 78 -1.33 -12.19 11.77
CA ARG A 78 -1.29 -11.05 12.69
C ARG A 78 0.08 -10.42 12.67
N LEU A 79 0.13 -9.14 12.33
CA LEU A 79 1.33 -8.33 12.26
C LEU A 79 1.28 -7.22 13.30
N LYS A 80 2.46 -6.86 13.82
CA LYS A 80 2.66 -5.66 14.64
C LYS A 80 3.57 -4.68 13.92
N VAL A 81 3.15 -3.44 13.78
CA VAL A 81 4.00 -2.36 13.26
C VAL A 81 5.09 -2.08 14.27
N VAL A 82 6.35 -2.10 13.81
CA VAL A 82 7.53 -1.85 14.63
C VAL A 82 7.98 -0.42 14.46
N GLU A 83 8.21 0.00 13.22
CA GLU A 83 8.74 1.32 12.87
C GLU A 83 8.29 1.73 11.46
N PRO A 84 8.07 3.03 11.22
CA PRO A 84 7.86 3.53 9.87
C PRO A 84 9.17 3.54 9.08
N ILE A 85 9.11 3.10 7.83
CA ILE A 85 10.22 3.26 6.86
C ILE A 85 9.96 4.50 6.02
N ARG A 86 8.77 4.56 5.43
CA ARG A 86 8.29 5.70 4.64
C ARG A 86 6.78 5.72 4.67
N ILE A 87 6.21 6.59 5.48
CA ILE A 87 4.78 6.82 5.58
C ILE A 87 4.50 8.32 5.49
N GLY A 88 3.31 8.68 5.04
CA GLY A 88 3.00 10.08 4.78
C GLY A 88 1.94 10.23 3.71
N ASP A 89 1.37 11.42 3.64
CA ASP A 89 0.63 11.83 2.46
C ASP A 89 1.58 11.98 1.27
N GLN A 90 1.04 11.96 0.05
CA GLN A 90 1.82 12.07 -1.19
C GLN A 90 2.83 10.92 -1.39
N HIS A 91 2.48 9.73 -0.89
CA HIS A 91 3.27 8.52 -1.10
C HIS A 91 2.45 7.44 -1.77
N SER A 92 2.99 6.91 -2.87
CA SER A 92 2.30 5.90 -3.68
C SER A 92 2.08 4.57 -2.96
N ALA A 93 2.90 4.30 -1.94
CA ALA A 93 2.74 3.20 -1.01
C ALA A 93 3.36 3.59 0.33
N GLN A 94 2.74 3.10 1.40
CA GLN A 94 3.19 3.25 2.78
C GLN A 94 4.08 2.06 3.13
N LEU A 95 5.29 2.31 3.62
CA LEU A 95 6.25 1.27 3.99
C LEU A 95 6.50 1.30 5.48
N VAL A 96 6.31 0.14 6.12
CA VAL A 96 6.56 -0.05 7.55
C VAL A 96 7.26 -1.37 7.80
N THR A 97 8.15 -1.39 8.79
CA THR A 97 8.67 -2.64 9.35
C THR A 97 7.58 -3.25 10.22
N VAL A 98 7.33 -4.54 10.02
CA VAL A 98 6.37 -5.32 10.81
C VAL A 98 7.03 -6.53 11.44
N HIS A 99 6.54 -6.92 12.60
CA HIS A 99 6.87 -8.15 13.28
C HIS A 99 5.72 -9.14 13.13
N MET A 100 6.03 -10.37 12.72
CA MET A 100 5.03 -11.42 12.56
C MET A 100 4.73 -12.07 13.92
N ILE A 101 3.52 -11.83 14.44
CA ILE A 101 3.07 -12.37 15.73
C ILE A 101 2.55 -13.79 15.57
N ASN A 102 1.65 -14.01 14.60
CA ASN A 102 0.97 -15.29 14.43
C ASN A 102 0.53 -15.48 12.97
N LYS A 103 0.41 -16.73 12.53
CA LYS A 103 -0.10 -17.13 11.22
C LYS A 103 -1.01 -18.36 11.36
N THR A 104 -1.99 -18.50 10.47
CA THR A 104 -2.73 -19.76 10.31
C THR A 104 -1.85 -20.85 9.69
N LEU A 105 -2.09 -22.13 10.00
CA LEU A 105 -1.29 -23.26 9.53
C LEU A 105 -1.17 -23.36 7.99
N ASP A 106 -2.14 -22.82 7.25
CA ASP A 106 -2.18 -22.89 5.78
C ASP A 106 -1.18 -21.95 5.07
N ILE A 107 -0.37 -21.20 5.82
CA ILE A 107 0.64 -20.29 5.25
C ILE A 107 1.99 -20.98 5.25
N SER A 108 2.62 -21.01 4.07
CA SER A 108 3.95 -21.58 3.82
C SER A 108 4.89 -21.44 5.01
N ASP A 109 5.53 -22.55 5.40
CA ASP A 109 6.54 -22.60 6.46
C ASP A 109 7.75 -21.69 6.19
N SER A 110 7.86 -21.14 4.97
CA SER A 110 8.84 -20.12 4.60
C SER A 110 8.76 -18.83 5.43
N ILE A 111 7.60 -18.52 6.03
CA ILE A 111 7.47 -17.42 6.99
C ILE A 111 7.45 -18.00 8.41
N SER A 112 8.58 -17.93 9.10
CA SER A 112 8.65 -18.26 10.52
C SER A 112 7.94 -17.18 11.34
N THR A 113 7.21 -17.59 12.38
CA THR A 113 6.82 -16.68 13.46
C THR A 113 8.09 -16.09 14.09
N ASP A 114 8.05 -14.84 14.53
CA ASP A 114 9.21 -14.07 15.03
C ASP A 114 10.15 -13.48 13.95
N LYS A 115 9.62 -13.24 12.75
CA LYS A 115 10.37 -12.56 11.67
C LYS A 115 10.00 -11.09 11.55
N TYR A 116 11.01 -10.24 11.30
CA TYR A 116 10.83 -8.85 10.91
C TYR A 116 10.77 -8.74 9.38
N LEU A 117 9.71 -8.13 8.88
CA LEU A 117 9.40 -8.00 7.46
C LEU A 117 9.13 -6.53 7.12
N VAL A 118 9.08 -6.22 5.82
CA VAL A 118 8.56 -4.94 5.33
C VAL A 118 7.16 -5.17 4.78
N ALA A 119 6.19 -4.45 5.32
CA ALA A 119 4.87 -4.34 4.73
C ALA A 119 4.83 -3.10 3.83
N LYS A 120 4.55 -3.33 2.55
CA LYS A 120 4.30 -2.27 1.57
C LYS A 120 2.80 -2.21 1.31
N LEU A 121 2.15 -1.16 1.81
CA LEU A 121 0.71 -0.98 1.76
C LEU A 121 0.33 0.03 0.68
N TYR A 122 -0.58 -0.36 -0.20
CA TYR A 122 -1.12 0.48 -1.27
C TYR A 122 -2.41 1.14 -0.77
N ASP A 123 -2.28 2.19 0.04
CA ASP A 123 -3.42 2.96 0.57
C ASP A 123 -3.65 4.23 -0.28
N PRO A 124 -4.68 4.26 -1.15
CA PRO A 124 -4.93 5.40 -2.03
C PRO A 124 -5.32 6.67 -1.26
N LEU A 125 -5.75 6.57 0.01
CA LEU A 125 -6.10 7.74 0.82
C LEU A 125 -4.92 8.69 1.00
N TYR A 126 -3.71 8.14 1.11
CA TYR A 126 -2.46 8.88 1.34
C TYR A 126 -1.58 8.99 0.09
N PHE A 127 -2.13 8.66 -1.08
CA PHE A 127 -1.45 8.81 -2.36
C PHE A 127 -1.48 10.27 -2.84
N ASP A 128 -2.65 10.94 -2.71
CA ASP A 128 -3.06 12.16 -3.43
C ASP A 128 -1.91 13.17 -3.61
N TYR A 129 -1.33 13.18 -4.81
CA TYR A 129 -0.36 14.18 -5.25
C TYR A 129 -1.17 15.37 -5.76
N GLU A 130 -1.11 16.52 -5.07
CA GLU A 130 -1.93 17.69 -5.41
C GLU A 130 -1.66 18.27 -6.82
N GLN A 131 -0.57 17.84 -7.47
CA GLN A 131 -0.11 18.33 -8.77
C GLN A 131 -0.09 17.25 -9.87
N ASP A 132 -0.64 16.07 -9.62
CA ASP A 132 -0.66 14.98 -10.60
C ASP A 132 -2.09 14.67 -11.05
N ASP A 133 -2.28 14.39 -12.34
CA ASP A 133 -3.56 13.97 -12.92
C ASP A 133 -3.77 12.46 -12.82
N VAL A 134 -2.95 11.78 -12.03
CA VAL A 134 -3.05 10.34 -11.76
C VAL A 134 -4.29 10.01 -10.90
N ASN A 135 -5.07 9.05 -11.38
CA ASN A 135 -6.07 8.35 -10.62
C ASN A 135 -5.39 7.42 -9.60
N SER A 136 -5.31 7.89 -8.36
CA SER A 136 -4.70 7.18 -7.24
C SER A 136 -5.24 5.75 -7.05
N PHE A 137 -6.53 5.52 -7.25
CA PHE A 137 -7.17 4.22 -7.03
C PHE A 137 -6.70 3.20 -8.08
N HIS A 138 -6.81 3.56 -9.36
CA HIS A 138 -6.32 2.72 -10.46
C HIS A 138 -4.82 2.48 -10.36
N TYR A 139 -4.04 3.52 -10.04
CA TYR A 139 -2.60 3.39 -9.87
C TYR A 139 -2.25 2.40 -8.76
N THR A 140 -2.89 2.49 -7.59
CA THR A 140 -2.60 1.56 -6.48
C THR A 140 -2.91 0.11 -6.83
N ASP A 141 -4.00 -0.14 -7.55
CA ASP A 141 -4.35 -1.50 -8.02
C ASP A 141 -3.37 -2.03 -9.06
N LEU A 142 -2.94 -1.17 -9.99
CA LEU A 142 -1.93 -1.53 -10.99
C LEU A 142 -0.58 -1.81 -10.33
N ALA A 143 -0.11 -0.94 -9.45
CA ALA A 143 1.15 -1.11 -8.74
C ALA A 143 1.15 -2.42 -7.95
N TYR A 144 0.09 -2.68 -7.19
CA TYR A 144 -0.06 -3.92 -6.44
C TYR A 144 -0.06 -5.18 -7.31
N SER A 145 -0.87 -5.20 -8.38
CA SER A 145 -0.99 -6.36 -9.27
C SER A 145 0.29 -6.64 -10.07
N HIS A 146 0.90 -5.59 -10.64
CA HIS A 146 2.14 -5.72 -11.41
C HIS A 146 3.32 -6.11 -10.53
N GLU A 147 3.46 -5.53 -9.34
CA GLU A 147 4.57 -5.88 -8.44
C GLU A 147 4.44 -7.32 -7.95
N THR A 148 3.23 -7.76 -7.60
CA THR A 148 2.96 -9.16 -7.26
C THR A 148 3.31 -10.11 -8.41
N ALA A 149 2.95 -9.76 -9.64
CA ALA A 149 3.27 -10.56 -10.82
C ALA A 149 4.79 -10.55 -11.13
N ALA A 150 5.45 -9.41 -10.94
CA ALA A 150 6.89 -9.26 -11.14
C ALA A 150 7.67 -10.15 -10.17
N TYR A 151 7.32 -10.17 -8.88
CA TYR A 151 7.95 -11.08 -7.92
C TYR A 151 7.74 -12.54 -8.30
N ARG A 152 6.52 -12.93 -8.70
CA ARG A 152 6.25 -14.31 -9.17
C ARG A 152 7.10 -14.69 -10.39
N LEU A 153 7.29 -13.78 -11.34
CA LEU A 153 8.10 -14.00 -12.54
C LEU A 153 9.59 -14.07 -12.21
N LEU A 154 10.04 -13.26 -11.27
CA LEU A 154 11.45 -13.13 -10.87
C LEU A 154 11.82 -13.97 -9.65
N TYR A 155 10.97 -14.94 -9.27
CA TYR A 155 11.19 -15.84 -8.14
C TYR A 155 12.60 -16.45 -8.06
N PRO A 156 13.26 -16.86 -9.17
CA PRO A 156 14.63 -17.38 -9.12
C PRO A 156 15.69 -16.41 -8.59
N LEU A 157 15.38 -15.11 -8.53
CA LEU A 157 16.29 -14.04 -8.11
C LEU A 157 16.07 -13.61 -6.65
N GLU A 158 15.06 -14.16 -5.98
CA GLU A 158 14.68 -13.77 -4.62
C GLU A 158 15.75 -14.13 -3.58
N GLY A 159 15.97 -13.21 -2.63
CA GLY A 159 16.96 -13.36 -1.55
C GLY A 159 18.41 -13.28 -2.02
N THR A 160 18.64 -12.92 -3.29
CA THR A 160 19.98 -12.71 -3.85
C THR A 160 20.07 -11.35 -4.53
N ILE A 161 19.38 -11.18 -5.67
CA ILE A 161 19.38 -9.93 -6.45
C ILE A 161 18.21 -9.03 -6.04
N ILE A 162 17.06 -9.63 -5.77
CA ILE A 162 15.87 -8.92 -5.28
C ILE A 162 15.48 -9.43 -3.90
N SER A 163 14.84 -8.57 -3.11
CA SER A 163 14.27 -8.95 -1.81
C SER A 163 13.34 -10.15 -1.95
N ARG A 164 13.38 -11.09 -0.99
CA ARG A 164 12.40 -12.18 -0.96
C ARG A 164 10.98 -11.63 -0.87
N TYR A 165 10.08 -12.24 -1.63
CA TYR A 165 8.66 -11.96 -1.61
C TYR A 165 7.96 -13.07 -0.86
N TYR A 166 7.22 -12.72 0.19
CA TYR A 166 6.55 -13.72 1.02
C TYR A 166 5.16 -14.02 0.51
N GLU A 167 4.33 -12.98 0.37
CA GLU A 167 2.99 -13.11 -0.21
C GLU A 167 2.32 -11.74 -0.37
N SER A 168 1.16 -11.78 -1.02
CA SER A 168 0.25 -10.66 -1.20
C SER A 168 -0.98 -10.84 -0.33
N PHE A 169 -1.47 -9.74 0.23
CA PHE A 169 -2.51 -9.75 1.25
C PHE A 169 -3.49 -8.60 1.07
N THR A 170 -4.61 -8.71 1.79
CA THR A 170 -5.58 -7.65 1.99
C THR A 170 -5.78 -7.37 3.47
N LEU A 171 -6.00 -6.10 3.79
CA LEU A 171 -6.21 -5.58 5.13
C LEU A 171 -7.50 -4.76 5.15
N GLU A 172 -8.36 -5.00 6.13
CA GLU A 172 -9.53 -4.16 6.39
C GLU A 172 -9.20 -3.16 7.49
N LEU A 173 -9.28 -1.87 7.20
CA LEU A 173 -9.10 -0.80 8.17
C LEU A 173 -10.40 -0.05 8.45
N PRO A 174 -10.79 0.10 9.73
CA PRO A 174 -11.97 0.88 10.07
C PRO A 174 -11.75 2.34 9.70
N ILE A 175 -12.79 2.99 9.18
CA ILE A 175 -12.77 4.42 8.90
C ILE A 175 -13.26 5.17 10.15
N PRO A 176 -12.47 6.12 10.69
CA PRO A 176 -12.89 6.91 11.85
C PRO A 176 -14.26 7.55 11.64
N ASN A 177 -15.13 7.45 12.64
CA ASN A 177 -16.49 8.00 12.64
C ASN A 177 -17.45 7.41 11.57
N LYS A 178 -17.10 6.27 10.96
CA LYS A 178 -18.00 5.53 10.06
C LYS A 178 -18.12 4.08 10.51
N ARG A 179 -19.25 3.44 10.19
CA ARG A 179 -19.52 2.02 10.50
C ARG A 179 -18.96 1.05 9.46
N ILE A 180 -18.09 1.53 8.57
CA ILE A 180 -17.55 0.78 7.45
C ILE A 180 -16.02 0.78 7.49
N SER A 181 -15.44 -0.24 6.89
CA SER A 181 -14.00 -0.38 6.70
C SER A 181 -13.62 -0.07 5.26
N ARG A 182 -12.35 0.25 5.03
CA ARG A 182 -11.73 0.26 3.71
C ARG A 182 -10.76 -0.90 3.58
N SER A 183 -10.80 -1.55 2.42
CA SER A 183 -9.84 -2.58 2.04
C SER A 183 -8.55 -1.93 1.54
N ILE A 184 -7.41 -2.51 1.90
CA ILE A 184 -6.09 -2.06 1.52
C ILE A 184 -5.29 -3.27 1.05
N ARG A 185 -4.69 -3.17 -0.13
CA ARG A 185 -3.80 -4.21 -0.65
C ARG A 185 -2.40 -4.00 -0.11
N LEU A 186 -1.71 -5.08 0.21
CA LEU A 186 -0.32 -5.03 0.62
C LEU A 186 0.45 -6.25 0.16
N ILE A 187 1.78 -6.13 0.16
CA ILE A 187 2.70 -7.25 0.02
C ILE A 187 3.66 -7.28 1.21
N LEU A 188 4.12 -8.48 1.55
CA LEU A 188 5.18 -8.68 2.52
C LEU A 188 6.47 -9.05 1.79
N ILE A 189 7.53 -8.29 2.07
CA ILE A 189 8.85 -8.48 1.47
C ILE A 189 9.93 -8.51 2.54
N GLU A 190 11.11 -8.99 2.16
CA GLU A 190 12.28 -9.05 3.04
C GLU A 190 12.74 -7.67 3.51
N LYS A 191 13.00 -7.57 4.82
CA LYS A 191 13.73 -6.43 5.38
C LYS A 191 15.21 -6.59 5.05
N VAL A 192 15.68 -5.80 4.10
CA VAL A 192 17.12 -5.74 3.76
C VAL A 192 17.84 -4.91 4.82
N PRO A 193 18.89 -5.44 5.48
CA PRO A 193 19.65 -4.68 6.46
C PRO A 193 20.48 -3.59 5.77
N GLY A 194 20.53 -2.42 6.38
CA GLY A 194 21.33 -1.29 5.90
C GLY A 194 20.53 0.00 5.80
N ILE A 195 21.16 1.01 5.18
CA ILE A 195 20.53 2.30 4.90
C ILE A 195 20.19 2.42 3.41
N SER A 196 19.16 3.22 3.10
CA SER A 196 18.81 3.53 1.71
C SER A 196 20.03 4.08 0.96
N MET A 197 20.25 3.61 -0.27
CA MET A 197 21.29 4.14 -1.16
C MET A 197 21.17 5.64 -1.38
N GLN A 198 19.95 6.20 -1.28
CA GLN A 198 19.71 7.65 -1.40
C GLN A 198 20.30 8.46 -0.23
N HIS A 199 20.53 7.81 0.90
CA HIS A 199 21.13 8.42 2.09
C HIS A 199 22.60 8.03 2.27
N LEU A 200 23.17 7.29 1.33
CA LEU A 200 24.58 6.98 1.37
C LEU A 200 25.37 8.24 1.01
N ASN A 201 26.24 8.64 1.93
CA ASN A 201 27.18 9.71 1.70
C ASN A 201 28.42 9.12 1.04
N SER A 202 28.77 9.61 -0.15
CA SER A 202 29.96 9.18 -0.89
C SER A 202 31.27 9.40 -0.13
N ILE A 203 31.28 10.26 0.91
CA ILE A 203 32.47 10.59 1.70
C ILE A 203 32.69 9.59 2.85
N ASN A 204 31.68 8.80 3.23
CA ASN A 204 31.77 7.88 4.38
C ASN A 204 32.25 6.46 4.00
N TYR A 205 32.84 6.31 2.82
CA TYR A 205 33.45 5.05 2.37
C TYR A 205 34.98 5.18 2.42
N THR A 206 35.55 4.78 3.55
CA THR A 206 36.98 4.47 3.75
C THR A 206 37.07 3.09 4.36
#